data_AF-A0A5N4CCW9-F1
#
_entry.id   AF-A0A5N4CCW9-F1
#
_cell.length_a   1.000
_cell.length_b   1.000
_cell.length_c   1.000
_cell.angle_alpha   90.00
_cell.angle_beta   90.00
_cell.angle_gamma   90.00
#
_symmetry.space_group_name_H-M   'P 1'
#
loop_
_entity.id
_entity.type
_entity.pdbx_description
1 polymer ?
#
loop_
_entity_poly.entity_id
_entity_poly.type
_entity_poly.pdbx_seq_one_letter_code
_entity_poly.pdbx_strand_id
1 'polypeptide(L)'
;MGMFRCFSSIGRSGGMQVVSLAPSCLQRGRGIVLHELMHVLGFWHEHSRADRDRYIRVNWNEILPGFEINFIKSLSSNMLVPYDYSSVMHYGRLAFSRRGLPTITPLWAPSAHIGQRWNLSTSDITRVVRFYDCSSSGQDPRGKGE
;
A
#
# COMPACT_ATOMS: atom_id res chain seq x y z
N MET A 1 -14.59 19.75 -10.69
CA MET A 1 -14.64 19.55 -9.23
C MET A 1 -13.40 18.77 -8.84
N GLY A 2 -12.43 19.40 -8.18
CA GLY A 2 -11.10 18.85 -7.97
C GLY A 2 -11.14 17.55 -7.16
N MET A 3 -10.61 16.47 -7.74
CA MET A 3 -10.46 15.21 -7.03
C MET A 3 -9.30 15.41 -6.03
N PHE A 4 -9.62 15.61 -4.75
CA PHE A 4 -8.66 15.68 -3.65
C PHE A 4 -8.02 14.30 -3.47
N ARG A 5 -7.02 13.97 -4.30
CA ARG A 5 -6.38 12.65 -4.34
C ARG A 5 -5.06 12.68 -3.59
N CYS A 6 -4.79 11.59 -2.89
CA CYS A 6 -3.46 11.26 -2.39
C CYS A 6 -2.82 10.35 -3.44
N PHE A 7 -1.63 10.71 -3.94
CA PHE A 7 -0.93 9.88 -4.92
C PHE A 7 0.56 10.19 -4.97
N SER A 8 1.34 9.20 -5.37
CA SER A 8 2.72 9.34 -5.81
C SER A 8 3.05 8.38 -6.96
N SER A 9 4.16 8.65 -7.65
CA SER A 9 4.80 7.68 -8.55
C SER A 9 5.57 6.63 -7.76
N ILE A 10 5.76 5.45 -8.36
CA ILE A 10 6.46 4.34 -7.72
C ILE A 10 7.96 4.43 -8.01
N GLY A 11 8.78 4.46 -6.95
CA GLY A 11 10.23 4.49 -7.05
C GLY A 11 10.79 5.84 -7.48
N ARG A 12 12.10 5.88 -7.75
CA ARG A 12 12.83 7.08 -8.17
C ARG A 12 12.53 7.41 -9.63
N SER A 13 11.89 8.55 -9.90
CA SER A 13 11.61 9.02 -11.27
C SER A 13 12.82 9.59 -12.02
N GLY A 14 13.90 9.97 -11.34
CA GLY A 14 15.07 10.59 -11.98
C GLY A 14 14.85 12.06 -12.34
N GLY A 15 14.65 12.91 -11.33
CA GLY A 15 14.32 14.33 -11.50
C GLY A 15 13.31 14.78 -10.45
N MET A 16 12.52 15.80 -10.78
CA MET A 16 11.39 16.22 -9.93
C MET A 16 10.31 15.12 -9.89
N GLN A 17 9.87 14.75 -8.69
CA GLN A 17 8.82 13.77 -8.46
C GLN A 17 7.77 14.36 -7.52
N VAL A 18 6.50 14.31 -7.93
CA VAL A 18 5.38 14.87 -7.16
C VAL A 18 4.83 13.84 -6.19
N VAL A 19 4.60 14.26 -4.95
CA VAL A 19 3.77 13.57 -3.97
C VAL A 19 2.59 14.50 -3.66
N SER A 20 1.37 14.08 -3.99
CA SER A 20 0.18 14.88 -3.72
C SER A 20 -0.44 14.47 -2.38
N LEU A 21 -0.47 15.40 -1.44
CA LEU A 21 -1.08 15.24 -0.12
C LEU A 21 -2.08 16.37 0.11
N ALA A 22 -3.30 16.20 -0.41
CA ALA A 22 -4.40 17.11 -0.11
C ALA A 22 -4.71 17.13 1.40
N PRO A 23 -5.34 18.18 1.96
CA PRO A 23 -5.69 18.23 3.38
C PRO A 23 -6.46 17.00 3.89
N SER A 24 -7.32 16.42 3.05
CA SER A 24 -8.05 15.17 3.35
C SER A 24 -7.14 13.96 3.59
N CYS A 25 -5.95 13.93 3.00
CA CYS A 25 -4.93 12.90 3.22
C CYS A 25 -4.34 12.99 4.63
N LEU A 26 -4.30 14.19 5.22
CA LEU A 26 -3.68 14.46 6.52
C LEU A 26 -4.69 14.33 7.68
N GLN A 27 -5.98 14.58 7.41
CA GLN A 27 -7.04 14.55 8.41
C GLN A 27 -7.26 13.17 9.08
N ARG A 28 -6.87 12.08 8.42
CA ARG A 28 -7.05 10.70 8.92
C ARG A 28 -5.83 10.15 9.64
N GLY A 29 -4.87 11.01 9.97
CA GLY A 29 -3.59 10.64 10.59
C GLY A 29 -2.51 10.30 9.56
N ARG A 30 -1.40 9.72 10.05
CA ARG A 30 -0.18 9.55 9.25
C ARG A 30 -0.20 8.44 8.21
N GLY A 31 -1.11 7.46 8.31
CA GLY A 31 -1.01 6.25 7.49
C GLY A 31 -1.21 6.47 5.98
N ILE A 32 -1.98 7.48 5.57
CA ILE A 32 -2.08 7.86 4.15
C ILE A 32 -0.76 8.45 3.65
N VAL A 33 -0.13 9.33 4.42
CA VAL A 33 1.19 9.88 4.08
C VAL A 33 2.22 8.76 3.96
N LEU A 34 2.22 7.82 4.92
CA LEU A 34 3.10 6.65 4.88
C LEU A 34 2.85 5.77 3.65
N HIS A 35 1.61 5.59 3.23
CA HIS A 35 1.25 4.88 1.99
C HIS A 35 1.88 5.54 0.75
N GLU A 36 1.74 6.85 0.61
CA GLU A 36 2.32 7.57 -0.53
C GLU A 36 3.85 7.56 -0.50
N LEU A 37 4.47 7.65 0.68
CA LEU A 37 5.92 7.54 0.82
C LEU A 37 6.43 6.12 0.52
N MET A 38 5.67 5.08 0.86
CA MET A 38 6.00 3.71 0.45
C MET A 38 5.98 3.56 -1.08
N HIS A 39 5.07 4.22 -1.79
CA HIS A 39 5.14 4.29 -3.26
C HIS A 39 6.43 4.95 -3.73
N VAL A 40 6.82 6.10 -3.16
CA VAL A 40 8.10 6.77 -3.49
C VAL A 40 9.29 5.83 -3.29
N LEU A 41 9.27 5.01 -2.23
CA LEU A 41 10.31 4.01 -1.94
C LEU A 41 10.29 2.80 -2.90
N GLY A 42 9.35 2.73 -3.84
CA GLY A 42 9.30 1.67 -4.85
C GLY A 42 8.32 0.53 -4.56
N PHE A 43 7.46 0.67 -3.54
CA PHE A 43 6.52 -0.39 -3.18
C PHE A 43 5.19 -0.25 -3.92
N TRP A 44 4.76 -1.36 -4.52
CA TRP A 44 3.44 -1.51 -5.11
C TRP A 44 2.39 -1.87 -4.04
N HIS A 45 1.11 -1.79 -4.40
CA HIS A 45 0.04 -2.26 -3.53
C HIS A 45 0.18 -3.75 -3.19
N GLU A 46 -0.14 -4.14 -1.96
CA GLU A 46 0.00 -5.53 -1.53
C GLU A 46 -0.91 -6.47 -2.35
N HIS A 47 -2.11 -6.02 -2.69
CA HIS A 47 -3.07 -6.81 -3.48
C HIS A 47 -2.67 -6.96 -4.95
N SER A 48 -1.65 -6.23 -5.44
CA SER A 48 -1.13 -6.37 -6.80
C SER A 48 0.09 -7.29 -6.88
N ARG A 49 0.50 -7.92 -5.77
CA ARG A 49 1.60 -8.90 -5.79
C ARG A 49 1.37 -10.03 -6.80
N ALA A 50 2.46 -10.54 -7.39
CA ALA A 50 2.40 -11.66 -8.32
C ALA A 50 1.76 -12.93 -7.71
N ASP A 51 1.98 -13.16 -6.40
CA ASP A 51 1.46 -14.29 -5.62
C ASP A 51 0.11 -14.04 -4.95
N ARG A 52 -0.52 -12.88 -5.17
CA ARG A 52 -1.74 -12.44 -4.44
C ARG A 52 -2.92 -13.42 -4.53
N ASP A 53 -3.07 -14.14 -5.64
CA ASP A 53 -4.17 -15.08 -5.85
C ASP A 53 -4.09 -16.31 -4.91
N ARG A 54 -2.95 -16.52 -4.23
CA ARG A 54 -2.82 -17.51 -3.16
C ARG A 54 -3.43 -17.04 -1.84
N TYR A 55 -3.69 -15.75 -1.66
CA TYR A 55 -4.09 -15.14 -0.39
C TYR A 55 -5.45 -14.46 -0.48
N ILE A 56 -5.74 -13.82 -1.61
CA ILE A 56 -6.99 -13.09 -1.83
C ILE A 56 -7.67 -13.55 -3.12
N ARG A 57 -8.99 -13.39 -3.15
CA ARG A 57 -9.80 -13.41 -4.36
C ARG A 57 -10.18 -11.99 -4.72
N VAL A 58 -9.99 -11.62 -5.98
CA VAL A 58 -10.56 -10.39 -6.55
C VAL A 58 -11.92 -10.73 -7.15
N ASN A 59 -12.97 -10.07 -6.66
CA ASN A 59 -14.33 -10.23 -7.14
C ASN A 59 -14.58 -9.23 -8.28
N TRP A 60 -14.13 -9.58 -9.49
CA TRP A 60 -14.14 -8.70 -10.66
C TRP A 60 -15.51 -8.09 -10.97
N ASN A 61 -16.59 -8.85 -10.80
CA ASN A 61 -17.96 -8.39 -11.05
C ASN A 61 -18.45 -7.29 -10.07
N GLU A 62 -17.74 -7.09 -8.96
CA GLU A 62 -18.06 -6.05 -7.97
C GLU A 62 -17.20 -4.79 -8.11
N ILE A 63 -16.23 -4.77 -9.03
CA ILE A 63 -15.41 -3.59 -9.30
C ILE A 63 -16.22 -2.58 -10.12
N LEU A 64 -16.06 -1.28 -9.84
CA LEU A 64 -16.60 -0.22 -10.70
C LEU A 64 -16.06 -0.39 -12.14
N PRO A 65 -16.93 -0.41 -13.16
CA PRO A 65 -16.48 -0.48 -14.55
C PRO A 65 -15.47 0.63 -14.88
N GLY A 66 -14.34 0.26 -15.48
CA GLY A 66 -13.21 1.15 -15.80
C GLY A 66 -12.12 1.22 -14.72
N PHE A 67 -12.32 0.60 -13.56
CA PHE A 67 -11.34 0.57 -12.46
C PHE A 67 -10.62 -0.78 -12.30
N GLU A 68 -10.88 -1.76 -13.17
CA GLU A 68 -10.30 -3.11 -13.15
C GLU A 68 -8.77 -3.07 -13.22
N ILE A 69 -8.21 -2.08 -13.93
CA ILE A 69 -6.77 -1.88 -14.06
C ILE A 69 -6.06 -1.72 -12.70
N ASN A 70 -6.75 -1.19 -11.67
CA ASN A 70 -6.20 -1.03 -10.32
C ASN A 70 -6.03 -2.36 -9.57
N PHE A 71 -6.58 -3.45 -10.11
CA PHE A 71 -6.51 -4.79 -9.53
C PHE A 71 -5.62 -5.72 -10.35
N ILE A 72 -4.95 -5.23 -11.39
CA ILE A 72 -3.98 -6.04 -12.15
C ILE A 72 -2.73 -6.29 -11.32
N LYS A 73 -2.15 -7.48 -11.45
CA LYS A 73 -0.91 -7.86 -10.77
C LYS A 73 0.28 -7.13 -11.38
N SER A 74 1.22 -6.71 -10.55
CA SER A 74 2.48 -6.11 -10.97
C SER A 74 3.61 -7.14 -10.93
N LEU A 75 4.27 -7.35 -12.07
CA LEU A 75 5.47 -8.20 -12.16
C LEU A 75 6.66 -7.57 -11.41
N SER A 76 6.63 -6.26 -11.20
CA SER A 76 7.66 -5.51 -10.48
C SER A 76 7.42 -5.48 -8.96
N SER A 77 6.40 -6.18 -8.47
CA SER A 77 6.18 -6.32 -7.02
C SER A 77 7.26 -7.21 -6.41
N ASN A 78 7.99 -6.68 -5.43
CA ASN A 78 8.99 -7.48 -4.71
C ASN A 78 8.30 -8.36 -3.65
N MET A 79 8.75 -9.61 -3.53
CA MET A 79 8.23 -10.61 -2.58
C MET A 79 9.25 -10.86 -1.46
N LEU A 80 9.87 -9.80 -0.94
CA LEU A 80 10.93 -9.90 0.06
C LEU A 80 10.44 -10.40 1.42
N VAL A 81 9.13 -10.38 1.67
CA VAL A 81 8.46 -10.86 2.88
C VAL A 81 7.16 -11.58 2.50
N PRO A 82 6.60 -12.45 3.38
CA PRO A 82 5.29 -13.06 3.18
C PRO A 82 4.18 -12.04 2.90
N TYR A 83 3.08 -12.49 2.30
CA TYR A 83 1.92 -11.63 2.03
C TYR A 83 1.32 -11.09 3.33
N ASP A 84 1.08 -9.78 3.40
CA ASP A 84 0.64 -9.12 4.62
C ASP A 84 -0.71 -8.40 4.45
N TYR A 85 -1.77 -9.00 4.98
CA TYR A 85 -3.11 -8.38 5.03
C TYR A 85 -3.12 -7.03 5.77
N SER A 86 -2.22 -6.83 6.73
CA SER A 86 -2.13 -5.62 7.56
C SER A 86 -1.25 -4.52 6.95
N SER A 87 -0.62 -4.77 5.80
CA SER A 87 0.22 -3.79 5.12
C SER A 87 -0.57 -2.50 4.84
N VAL A 88 0.08 -1.35 5.06
CA VAL A 88 -0.48 -0.04 4.69
C VAL A 88 -0.70 0.04 3.17
N MET A 89 -0.01 -0.79 2.40
CA MET A 89 -0.10 -0.89 0.95
C MET A 89 -1.27 -1.77 0.48
N HIS A 90 -1.96 -2.46 1.38
CA HIS A 90 -3.11 -3.29 1.00
C HIS A 90 -4.36 -2.41 0.77
N TYR A 91 -5.15 -2.74 -0.25
CA TYR A 91 -6.48 -2.14 -0.44
C TYR A 91 -7.52 -2.70 0.54
N GLY A 92 -8.52 -1.88 0.88
CA GLY A 92 -9.65 -2.34 1.67
C GLY A 92 -10.59 -3.23 0.88
N ARG A 93 -11.45 -3.99 1.59
CA ARG A 93 -12.43 -4.90 0.99
C ARG A 93 -13.34 -4.23 -0.04
N LEU A 94 -13.67 -2.96 0.17
CA LEU A 94 -14.64 -2.21 -0.64
C LEU A 94 -13.97 -1.24 -1.61
N ALA A 95 -12.64 -1.33 -1.79
CA ALA A 95 -11.92 -0.46 -2.73
C ALA A 95 -12.56 -0.58 -4.12
N PHE A 96 -12.94 0.55 -4.70
CA PHE A 96 -13.61 0.62 -6.00
C PHE A 96 -14.79 -0.36 -6.15
N SER A 97 -15.59 -0.53 -5.09
CA SER A 97 -16.81 -1.35 -5.13
C SER A 97 -17.97 -0.65 -5.82
N ARG A 98 -18.58 -1.30 -6.81
CA ARG A 98 -19.76 -0.79 -7.54
C ARG A 98 -21.02 -0.77 -6.68
N ARG A 99 -21.20 -1.75 -5.78
CA ARG A 99 -22.46 -1.99 -5.05
C ARG A 99 -22.28 -2.05 -3.53
N GLY A 100 -21.13 -1.61 -3.01
CA GLY A 100 -20.77 -1.77 -1.61
C GLY A 100 -20.46 -3.22 -1.20
N LEU A 101 -20.33 -4.13 -2.17
CA LEU A 101 -19.91 -5.52 -1.96
C LEU A 101 -18.38 -5.65 -2.04
N PRO A 102 -17.77 -6.63 -1.35
CA PRO A 102 -16.32 -6.80 -1.38
C PRO A 102 -15.76 -7.00 -2.79
N THR A 103 -14.78 -6.18 -3.18
CA THR A 103 -13.94 -6.39 -4.37
C THR A 103 -12.73 -7.27 -4.05
N ILE A 104 -12.29 -7.32 -2.79
CA ILE A 104 -11.21 -8.17 -2.31
C ILE A 104 -11.69 -9.03 -1.14
N THR A 105 -11.48 -10.34 -1.23
CA THR A 105 -11.84 -11.31 -0.18
C THR A 105 -10.62 -12.15 0.21
N PRO A 106 -10.13 -12.08 1.47
CA PRO A 106 -9.11 -13.01 1.97
C PRO A 106 -9.59 -14.47 1.92
N LEU A 107 -8.71 -15.38 1.48
CA LEU A 107 -9.03 -16.80 1.32
C LEU A 107 -8.86 -17.58 2.63
N TRP A 108 -7.76 -17.34 3.35
CA TRP A 108 -7.39 -18.12 4.55
C TRP A 108 -7.73 -17.43 5.87
N ALA A 109 -8.11 -16.16 5.82
CA ALA A 109 -8.50 -15.39 6.99
C ALA A 109 -9.70 -14.49 6.67
N PRO A 110 -10.91 -15.05 6.52
CA PRO A 110 -12.09 -14.29 6.07
C PRO A 110 -12.46 -13.11 6.96
N SER A 111 -11.99 -13.07 8.20
CA SER A 111 -12.15 -11.97 9.17
C SER A 111 -10.98 -10.98 9.20
N ALA A 112 -9.89 -11.23 8.45
CA ALA A 112 -8.72 -10.35 8.44
C ALA A 112 -9.11 -8.91 8.05
N HIS A 113 -8.64 -7.96 8.84
CA HIS A 113 -8.79 -6.55 8.53
C HIS A 113 -7.77 -6.16 7.46
N ILE A 114 -8.26 -5.71 6.31
CA ILE A 114 -7.44 -5.25 5.17
C ILE A 114 -7.76 -3.80 4.85
N GLY A 115 -6.76 -3.05 4.39
CA GLY A 115 -6.93 -1.65 4.02
C GLY A 115 -6.76 -0.65 5.16
N GLN A 116 -6.08 -1.03 6.24
CA GLN A 116 -5.73 -0.10 7.31
C GLN A 116 -4.91 1.08 6.76
N ARG A 117 -5.09 2.25 7.36
CA ARG A 117 -4.35 3.50 7.05
C ARG A 117 -3.90 4.19 8.35
N TRP A 118 -3.45 3.40 9.32
CA TRP A 118 -3.03 3.86 10.63
C TRP A 118 -1.50 3.99 10.72
N ASN A 119 -0.76 2.94 10.33
CA ASN A 119 0.70 2.91 10.41
C ASN A 119 1.30 1.85 9.47
N LEU A 120 2.64 1.85 9.32
CA LEU A 120 3.36 0.73 8.71
C LEU A 120 3.18 -0.54 9.53
N SER A 121 2.98 -1.67 8.87
CA SER A 121 3.09 -2.98 9.51
C SER A 121 4.56 -3.35 9.75
N THR A 122 4.82 -4.36 10.59
CA THR A 122 6.17 -4.91 10.77
C THR A 122 6.74 -5.42 9.45
N SER A 123 5.90 -5.99 8.58
CA SER A 123 6.30 -6.46 7.25
C SER A 123 6.65 -5.31 6.33
N ASP A 124 5.91 -4.19 6.37
CA ASP A 124 6.23 -2.98 5.59
C ASP A 124 7.64 -2.48 5.94
N ILE A 125 7.93 -2.33 7.23
CA ILE A 125 9.25 -1.87 7.73
C ILE A 125 10.35 -2.85 7.30
N THR A 126 10.13 -4.14 7.52
CA THR A 126 11.09 -5.20 7.14
C THR A 126 11.36 -5.20 5.65
N ARG A 127 10.33 -4.93 4.83
CA ARG A 127 10.46 -4.89 3.37
C ARG A 127 11.31 -3.70 2.92
N VAL A 128 11.15 -2.53 3.53
CA VAL A 128 12.01 -1.36 3.29
C VAL A 128 13.46 -1.69 3.66
N VAL A 129 13.70 -2.21 4.86
CA VAL A 129 15.03 -2.59 5.35
C VAL A 129 15.72 -3.57 4.40
N ARG A 130 15.01 -4.61 3.94
CA ARG A 130 15.55 -5.60 3.00
C ARG A 130 15.79 -5.03 1.60
N PHE A 131 14.89 -4.16 1.11
CA PHE A 131 14.99 -3.63 -0.25
C PHE A 131 16.14 -2.64 -0.39
N TYR A 132 16.40 -1.84 0.65
CA TYR A 132 17.47 -0.84 0.67
C TYR A 132 18.75 -1.32 1.38
N ASP A 133 18.83 -2.60 1.74
CA ASP A 133 19.96 -3.21 2.46
C ASP A 133 20.40 -2.38 3.68
N CYS A 134 19.42 -1.94 4.47
CA CYS A 134 19.70 -1.12 5.64
C CYS A 134 20.36 -1.99 6.73
N SER A 135 21.56 -1.62 7.17
CA SER A 135 22.17 -2.19 8.37
C SER A 135 21.33 -1.85 9.61
N SER A 136 21.27 -2.74 10.59
CA SER A 136 20.53 -2.56 11.86
C SER A 136 21.10 -1.46 12.78
N SER A 137 21.98 -0.60 12.27
CA SER A 137 22.61 0.50 12.99
C SER A 137 21.74 1.76 12.90
N GLY A 138 20.75 1.87 13.79
CA GLY A 138 19.91 3.07 13.87
C GLY A 138 18.86 3.09 14.97
N GLN A 139 18.92 2.21 15.97
CA GLN A 139 18.17 2.41 17.21
C GLN A 139 18.99 3.25 18.18
N ASP A 140 19.04 4.56 17.94
CA ASP A 140 19.12 5.52 19.05
C ASP A 140 17.86 6.40 18.99
N PRO A 141 16.91 6.27 19.93
CA PRO A 141 15.73 7.13 20.00
C PRO A 141 16.06 8.56 20.45
N ARG A 142 17.34 8.94 20.60
CA ARG A 142 17.75 10.30 20.96
C ARG A 142 18.65 10.88 19.89
N GLY A 143 18.03 11.49 18.88
CA GLY A 143 18.71 12.49 18.07
C GLY A 143 19.23 13.61 18.98
N LYS A 144 20.53 13.61 19.26
CA LYS A 144 21.23 14.84 19.66
C LYS A 144 21.53 15.60 18.38
N GLY A 145 20.75 16.66 18.15
CA GLY A 145 21.19 17.73 17.27
C GLY A 145 22.27 18.52 17.99
N GLU A 146 23.47 18.54 17.42
CA GLU A 146 24.32 19.74 17.43
C GLU A 146 23.76 20.76 16.44
#